data_AF-A0AAD7RWW0-F1
#
_entry.id   AF-A0AAD7RWW0-F1
#
_cell.length_a   1.000
_cell.length_b   1.000
_cell.length_c   1.000
_cell.angle_alpha   90.00
_cell.angle_beta   90.00
_cell.angle_gamma   90.00
#
_symmetry.space_group_name_H-M   'P 1'
#
loop_
_entity.id
_entity.type
_entity.pdbx_description
1 polymer ?
#
loop_
_entity_poly.entity_id
_entity_poly.type
_entity_poly.pdbx_seq_one_letter_code
_entity_poly.pdbx_strand_id
1 'polypeptide(L)'
;MCEVESIINGRPLTTISDDMNDLEPLTPNHLLLLKSQPNMPPGIFNKDDMYTKKRWKQVQYLSDLFWTRWTREYLPLLQERQKWSTPRRNFATGDVVLLVDSTSPRNSWLLGRVVETLPDSSGVVRRVKIKTKTNMLERPVSKLCLLEEAAA
;
A
#
# COMPACT_ATOMS: atom_id res chain seq x y z
N MET A 1 8.07 -10.87 -18.03
CA MET A 1 6.95 -10.36 -17.21
C MET A 1 6.99 -8.85 -17.27
N CYS A 2 5.86 -8.20 -17.54
CA CYS A 2 5.81 -6.74 -17.66
C CYS A 2 6.00 -6.09 -16.29
N GLU A 3 6.79 -5.02 -16.18
CA GLU A 3 7.08 -4.38 -14.87
C GLU A 3 5.80 -3.96 -14.15
N VAL A 4 4.83 -3.40 -14.89
CA VAL A 4 3.51 -3.00 -14.38
C VAL A 4 2.72 -4.17 -13.79
N GLU A 5 2.75 -5.34 -14.44
CA GLU A 5 2.09 -6.55 -13.94
C GLU A 5 2.70 -6.98 -12.61
N SER A 6 4.03 -6.97 -12.52
CA SER A 6 4.75 -7.29 -11.28
C SER A 6 4.41 -6.31 -10.15
N ILE A 7 4.22 -5.02 -10.46
CA ILE A 7 3.81 -3.99 -9.48
C ILE A 7 2.42 -4.33 -8.93
N ILE A 8 1.44 -4.58 -9.80
CA ILE A 8 0.05 -4.87 -9.43
C ILE A 8 -0.02 -6.16 -8.59
N ASN A 9 0.64 -7.21 -9.08
CA ASN A 9 0.65 -8.52 -8.43
C ASN A 9 1.58 -8.59 -7.21
N GLY A 10 2.33 -7.53 -6.91
CA GLY A 10 3.09 -7.40 -5.67
C GLY A 10 2.24 -6.92 -4.50
N ARG A 11 0.96 -6.57 -4.73
CA ARG A 11 0.07 -6.10 -3.66
C ARG A 11 -0.18 -7.21 -2.63
N PRO A 12 -0.05 -6.92 -1.32
CA PRO A 12 -0.36 -7.89 -0.28
C PRO A 12 -1.83 -8.31 -0.32
N LEU A 13 -2.09 -9.60 -0.18
CA LEU A 13 -3.42 -10.21 0.00
C LEU A 13 -3.72 -10.44 1.47
N THR A 14 -2.71 -10.84 2.24
CA THR A 14 -2.85 -11.16 3.66
C THR A 14 -2.08 -10.19 4.52
N THR A 15 -2.37 -10.23 5.80
CA THR A 15 -1.59 -9.58 6.83
C THR A 15 -0.25 -10.30 7.04
N ILE A 16 0.68 -9.61 7.69
CA ILE A 16 1.98 -10.19 8.06
C ILE A 16 1.70 -11.15 9.21
N SER A 17 2.22 -12.38 9.11
CA SER A 17 2.10 -13.39 10.16
C SER A 17 2.71 -12.87 11.47
N ASP A 18 2.13 -13.27 12.62
CA ASP A 18 2.73 -13.02 13.94
C ASP A 18 3.97 -13.93 14.18
N ASP A 19 4.28 -14.85 13.25
CA ASP A 19 5.50 -15.67 13.28
C ASP A 19 6.75 -14.84 12.98
N MET A 20 7.76 -14.96 13.83
CA MET A 20 9.04 -14.26 13.71
C MET A 20 9.81 -14.65 12.43
N ASN A 21 9.51 -15.81 11.84
CA ASN A 21 10.13 -16.28 10.60
C ASN A 21 9.39 -15.86 9.32
N ASP A 22 8.14 -15.39 9.41
CA ASP A 22 7.31 -15.05 8.25
C ASP A 22 7.00 -13.55 8.21
N LEU A 23 8.00 -12.78 7.78
CA LEU A 23 7.96 -11.32 7.77
C LEU A 23 7.31 -10.74 6.49
N GLU A 24 6.91 -11.55 5.52
CA GLU A 24 6.41 -11.07 4.22
C GLU A 24 4.93 -11.43 4.01
N PRO A 25 4.05 -10.45 3.71
CA PRO A 25 2.66 -10.75 3.41
C PRO A 25 2.55 -11.60 2.12
N LEU A 26 1.55 -12.48 2.05
CA LEU A 26 1.30 -13.23 0.83
C LEU A 26 0.84 -12.29 -0.29
N THR A 27 1.47 -12.37 -1.47
CA THR A 27 1.11 -11.57 -2.65
C THR A 27 0.66 -12.49 -3.80
N PRO A 28 -0.12 -12.01 -4.78
CA PRO A 28 -0.42 -12.79 -5.97
C PRO A 28 0.85 -13.28 -6.69
N ASN A 29 1.92 -12.49 -6.68
CA ASN A 29 3.22 -12.92 -7.21
C ASN A 29 3.77 -14.17 -6.51
N HIS A 30 3.58 -14.33 -5.20
CA HIS A 30 4.00 -15.55 -4.51
C HIS A 30 3.28 -16.79 -5.06
N LEU A 31 2.00 -16.67 -5.42
CA LEU A 31 1.22 -17.77 -5.98
C LEU A 31 1.57 -18.03 -7.45
N LEU A 32 1.74 -16.98 -8.25
CA LEU A 32 2.00 -17.08 -9.69
C LEU A 32 3.45 -17.48 -10.01
N LEU A 33 4.41 -16.99 -9.24
CA LEU A 33 5.83 -17.19 -9.50
C LEU A 33 6.47 -18.22 -8.57
N LEU A 34 5.80 -18.59 -7.48
CA LEU A 34 6.31 -19.50 -6.44
C LEU A 34 7.64 -19.03 -5.81
N LYS A 35 7.94 -17.73 -5.90
CA LYS A 35 9.15 -17.11 -5.34
C LYS A 35 8.85 -15.69 -4.88
N SER A 36 9.48 -15.29 -3.77
CA SER A 36 9.56 -13.88 -3.39
C SER A 36 10.45 -13.16 -4.43
N GLN A 37 9.93 -12.08 -5.02
CA GLN A 37 10.70 -11.30 -5.99
C GLN A 37 11.45 -10.19 -5.24
N PRO A 38 12.79 -10.09 -5.40
CA PRO A 38 13.48 -8.91 -4.92
C PRO A 38 12.93 -7.71 -5.68
N ASN A 39 12.35 -6.76 -4.95
CA ASN A 39 12.01 -5.47 -5.52
C ASN A 39 13.29 -4.87 -6.10
N MET A 40 13.31 -4.62 -7.41
CA MET A 40 14.42 -3.90 -8.02
C MET A 40 14.55 -2.55 -7.30
N PRO A 41 15.73 -2.21 -6.76
CA PRO A 41 15.88 -1.02 -5.92
C PRO A 41 15.39 0.20 -6.70
N PRO A 42 14.66 1.12 -6.05
CA PRO A 42 14.16 2.31 -6.70
C PRO A 42 15.36 3.13 -7.20
N GLY A 43 15.57 3.11 -8.51
CA GLY A 43 16.44 4.06 -9.18
C GLY A 43 15.72 5.40 -9.32
N ILE A 44 16.47 6.50 -9.33
CA ILE A 44 15.91 7.80 -9.65
C ILE A 44 15.92 7.92 -11.18
N PHE A 45 14.74 7.86 -11.79
CA PHE A 45 14.56 8.00 -13.24
C PHE A 45 13.88 9.33 -13.57
N ASN A 46 14.49 10.12 -14.44
CA ASN A 46 13.98 11.44 -14.83
C ASN A 46 13.24 11.38 -16.16
N LYS A 47 12.42 12.40 -16.42
CA LYS A 47 11.72 12.56 -17.72
C LYS A 47 12.69 12.56 -18.91
N ASP A 48 13.92 13.02 -18.70
CA ASP A 48 14.99 13.04 -19.71
C ASP A 48 15.45 11.63 -20.12
N ASP A 49 15.29 10.63 -19.24
CA ASP A 49 15.60 9.24 -19.56
C ASP A 49 14.66 8.68 -20.64
N MET A 50 13.50 9.31 -20.88
CA MET A 50 12.59 8.96 -21.98
C MET A 50 13.24 9.19 -23.36
N TYR A 51 14.13 10.19 -23.47
CA TYR A 51 14.82 10.53 -24.73
C TYR A 51 16.15 9.79 -24.90
N THR A 52 16.55 8.97 -23.92
CA THR A 52 17.81 8.21 -23.99
C THR A 52 17.64 6.97 -24.88
N LYS A 53 18.67 6.60 -25.66
CA LYS A 53 18.69 5.34 -26.44
C LYS A 53 18.68 4.06 -25.57
N LYS A 54 18.80 4.20 -24.24
CA LYS A 54 18.81 3.12 -23.27
C LYS A 54 17.37 2.75 -22.92
N ARG A 55 16.80 1.81 -23.69
CA ARG A 55 15.40 1.37 -23.55
C ARG A 55 15.01 0.94 -22.13
N TRP A 56 15.91 0.29 -21.38
CA TRP A 56 15.64 -0.12 -20.00
C TRP A 56 15.33 1.06 -19.08
N LYS A 57 15.98 2.22 -19.26
CA LYS A 57 15.68 3.42 -18.47
C LYS A 57 14.30 4.01 -18.80
N GLN A 58 13.91 3.94 -20.07
CA GLN A 58 12.58 4.40 -20.51
C GLN A 58 11.48 3.58 -19.84
N VAL A 59 11.64 2.24 -19.80
CA VAL A 59 10.68 1.33 -19.16
C VAL A 59 10.58 1.64 -17.67
N GLN A 60 11.71 1.84 -16.99
CA GLN A 60 11.73 2.17 -15.57
C GLN A 60 11.02 3.49 -15.24
N TYR A 61 11.25 4.54 -16.03
CA TYR A 61 10.54 5.81 -15.88
C TYR A 61 9.02 5.66 -16.08
N LEU A 62 8.60 4.88 -17.08
CA LEU A 62 7.18 4.61 -17.33
C LEU A 62 6.54 3.83 -16.18
N SER A 63 7.26 2.88 -15.59
CA SER A 63 6.83 2.13 -14.41
C SER A 63 6.70 3.02 -13.16
N ASP A 64 7.57 4.01 -12.97
CA ASP A 64 7.48 4.97 -11.87
C ASP A 64 6.28 5.92 -12.05
N LEU A 65 6.04 6.36 -13.28
CA LEU A 65 4.87 7.15 -13.63
C LEU A 65 3.58 6.35 -13.39
N PHE A 66 3.59 5.07 -13.79
CA PHE A 66 2.49 4.15 -13.52
C PHE A 66 2.25 4.03 -12.01
N TRP A 67 3.28 3.74 -11.21
CA TRP A 67 3.16 3.60 -9.76
C TRP A 67 2.59 4.85 -9.10
N THR A 68 3.07 6.03 -9.49
CA THR A 68 2.60 7.32 -8.97
C THR A 68 1.10 7.51 -9.26
N ARG A 69 0.68 7.26 -10.50
CA ARG A 69 -0.75 7.38 -10.88
C ARG A 69 -1.59 6.31 -10.21
N TRP A 70 -1.14 5.06 -10.19
CA TRP A 70 -1.83 3.95 -9.57
C TRP A 70 -2.08 4.20 -8.07
N THR A 71 -1.05 4.61 -7.33
CA THR A 71 -1.14 4.91 -5.90
C THR A 71 -2.06 6.10 -5.62
N ARG A 72 -2.04 7.13 -6.48
CA ARG A 72 -2.84 8.35 -6.32
C ARG A 72 -4.30 8.19 -6.75
N GLU A 73 -4.54 7.45 -7.82
CA GLU A 73 -5.85 7.42 -8.50
C GLU A 73 -6.60 6.12 -8.22
N TYR A 74 -5.92 4.98 -8.19
CA TYR A 74 -6.57 3.68 -8.06
C TYR A 74 -6.71 3.21 -6.60
N LEU A 75 -5.65 3.30 -5.78
CA LEU A 75 -5.75 2.85 -4.38
C LEU A 75 -6.86 3.55 -3.59
N PRO A 76 -7.09 4.88 -3.73
CA PRO A 76 -8.22 5.51 -3.06
C PRO A 76 -9.60 5.06 -3.56
N LEU A 77 -9.69 4.44 -4.75
CA LEU A 77 -10.94 3.84 -5.23
C LEU A 77 -11.21 2.48 -4.60
N LEU A 78 -10.17 1.74 -4.20
CA LEU A 78 -10.31 0.51 -3.42
C LEU A 78 -10.87 0.79 -2.03
N GLN A 79 -10.62 1.98 -1.50
CA GLN A 79 -11.32 2.47 -0.32
C GLN A 79 -12.74 2.89 -0.73
N GLU A 80 -13.69 1.97 -0.57
CA GLU A 80 -15.09 2.22 -0.90
C GLU A 80 -15.60 3.46 -0.14
N ARG A 81 -15.82 4.57 -0.88
CA ARG A 81 -16.24 5.85 -0.28
C ARG A 81 -17.59 5.66 0.40
N GLN A 82 -17.66 6.05 1.67
CA GLN A 82 -18.91 6.06 2.42
C GLN A 82 -19.94 6.95 1.70
N LYS A 83 -21.04 6.34 1.25
CA LYS A 83 -22.25 7.10 0.93
C LYS A 83 -22.80 7.62 2.25
N TRP A 84 -23.11 8.92 2.31
CA TRP A 84 -23.60 9.61 3.51
C TRP A 84 -24.81 8.92 4.16
N SER A 85 -25.54 8.11 3.39
CA SER A 85 -26.77 7.43 3.81
C SER A 85 -26.56 6.07 4.50
N THR A 86 -25.35 5.50 4.52
CA THR A 86 -25.13 4.17 5.10
C THR A 86 -23.91 4.19 6.02
N PRO A 87 -24.11 4.25 7.35
CA PRO A 87 -23.00 4.20 8.29
C PRO A 87 -22.31 2.83 8.17
N ARG A 88 -21.01 2.85 7.90
CA ARG A 88 -20.15 1.65 7.90
C ARG A 88 -19.18 1.72 9.07
N ARG A 89 -18.67 0.55 9.46
CA ARG A 89 -17.71 0.34 10.56
C ARG A 89 -16.58 1.39 10.53
N ASN A 90 -16.34 2.03 11.67
CA ASN A 90 -15.15 2.85 11.89
C ASN A 90 -13.91 1.96 12.00
N PHE A 91 -12.73 2.49 11.66
CA PHE A 91 -11.47 1.81 11.97
C PHE A 91 -11.40 1.51 13.47
N ALA A 92 -10.94 0.31 13.80
CA ALA A 92 -10.77 -0.17 15.16
C ALA A 92 -9.30 -0.49 15.44
N THR A 93 -8.94 -0.54 16.71
CA THR A 93 -7.63 -1.06 17.14
C THR A 93 -7.50 -2.52 16.72
N GLY A 94 -6.36 -2.86 16.13
CA GLY A 94 -6.08 -4.19 15.58
C GLY A 94 -6.27 -4.31 14.08
N ASP A 95 -6.98 -3.37 13.43
CA ASP A 95 -7.20 -3.40 11.97
C ASP A 95 -5.87 -3.35 11.22
N VAL A 96 -5.76 -4.13 10.15
CA VAL A 96 -4.59 -4.07 9.27
C VAL A 96 -4.92 -3.26 8.03
N VAL A 97 -4.08 -2.26 7.79
CA VAL A 97 -4.29 -1.25 6.77
C VAL A 97 -3.06 -1.12 5.87
N LEU A 98 -3.32 -0.85 4.61
CA LEU A 98 -2.32 -0.42 3.65
C LEU A 98 -2.23 1.11 3.67
N LEU A 99 -1.01 1.63 3.84
CA LEU A 99 -0.75 3.05 3.79
C LEU A 99 -0.65 3.52 2.33
N VAL A 100 -1.52 4.45 1.95
CA VAL A 100 -1.47 5.13 0.65
C VAL A 100 -0.56 6.35 0.78
N ASP A 101 0.70 6.15 0.43
CA ASP A 101 1.70 7.23 0.37
C ASP A 101 2.25 7.39 -1.04
N SER A 102 1.87 8.49 -1.70
CA SER A 102 2.33 8.84 -3.04
C SER A 102 3.81 9.18 -3.11
N THR A 103 4.48 9.37 -1.96
CA THR A 103 5.92 9.64 -1.90
C THR A 103 6.76 8.37 -1.69
N SER A 104 6.11 7.24 -1.43
CA SER A 104 6.80 5.97 -1.23
C SER A 104 7.38 5.46 -2.54
N PRO A 105 8.57 4.83 -2.50
CA PRO A 105 9.21 4.29 -3.69
C PRO A 105 8.35 3.21 -4.35
N ARG A 106 8.62 2.93 -5.62
CA ARG A 106 7.92 1.89 -6.39
C ARG A 106 7.95 0.54 -5.66
N ASN A 107 6.86 -0.21 -5.74
CA ASN A 107 6.63 -1.49 -5.03
C ASN A 107 6.61 -1.43 -3.51
N SER A 108 6.62 -0.24 -2.90
CA SER A 108 6.56 -0.10 -1.46
C SER A 108 5.11 -0.21 -0.97
N TRP A 109 4.66 -1.45 -0.77
CA TRP A 109 3.39 -1.76 -0.12
C TRP A 109 3.52 -1.67 1.40
N LEU A 110 3.38 -0.45 1.94
CA LEU A 110 3.51 -0.20 3.38
C LEU A 110 2.28 -0.70 4.13
N LEU A 111 2.43 -1.85 4.78
CA LEU A 111 1.44 -2.38 5.71
C LEU A 111 1.64 -1.80 7.11
N GLY A 112 0.54 -1.63 7.82
CA GLY A 112 0.57 -1.30 9.23
C GLY A 112 -0.66 -1.75 9.98
N ARG A 113 -0.51 -1.94 11.28
CA ARG A 113 -1.58 -2.32 12.21
C ARG A 113 -2.03 -1.10 13.01
N VAL A 114 -3.33 -0.86 13.08
CA VAL A 114 -3.90 0.23 13.89
C VAL A 114 -3.70 -0.10 15.36
N VAL A 115 -2.96 0.76 16.07
CA VAL A 115 -2.71 0.62 17.51
C VAL A 115 -3.70 1.45 18.31
N GLU A 116 -4.05 2.63 17.79
CA GLU A 116 -4.92 3.58 18.48
C GLU A 116 -5.79 4.33 17.46
N THR A 117 -7.05 4.53 17.80
CA THR A 117 -8.01 5.30 16.99
C THR A 117 -8.32 6.63 17.66
N LEU A 118 -8.28 7.73 16.91
CA LEU A 118 -8.55 9.08 17.39
C LEU A 118 -9.89 9.57 16.82
N PRO A 119 -11.02 9.36 17.54
CA PRO A 119 -12.34 9.83 17.13
C PRO A 119 -12.48 11.35 17.32
N ASP A 120 -13.34 11.96 16.50
CA ASP A 120 -13.82 13.33 16.66
C ASP A 120 -14.92 13.43 17.74
N SER A 121 -15.38 14.64 18.06
CA SER A 121 -16.46 14.89 19.02
C SER A 121 -17.77 14.15 18.69
N SER A 122 -17.98 13.82 17.41
CA SER A 122 -19.12 13.02 16.94
C SER A 122 -18.89 11.49 16.96
N GLY A 123 -17.76 11.01 17.51
CA GLY A 123 -17.43 9.59 17.59
C GLY A 123 -16.88 8.97 16.29
N VAL A 124 -16.63 9.77 15.26
CA VAL A 124 -16.12 9.31 13.95
C VAL A 124 -14.59 9.32 13.94
N VAL A 125 -13.98 8.19 13.60
CA VAL A 125 -12.50 8.06 13.54
C VAL A 125 -11.97 8.75 12.29
N ARG A 126 -11.24 9.86 12.47
CA ARG A 126 -10.61 10.62 11.37
C ARG A 126 -9.11 10.37 11.26
N ARG A 127 -8.47 10.03 12.38
CA ARG A 127 -7.03 9.75 12.46
C ARG A 127 -6.80 8.47 13.24
N VAL A 128 -5.74 7.76 12.89
CA VAL A 128 -5.30 6.56 13.59
C VAL A 128 -3.79 6.57 13.74
N LYS A 129 -3.29 5.98 14.83
CA LYS A 129 -1.88 5.63 14.99
C LYS A 129 -1.67 4.22 14.53
N ILE A 130 -0.66 4.03 13.68
CA ILE A 130 -0.39 2.79 12.98
C ILE A 130 1.04 2.38 13.29
N LYS A 131 1.23 1.10 13.61
CA LYS A 131 2.55 0.49 13.72
C LYS A 131 2.89 -0.18 12.38
N THR A 132 3.91 0.35 11.71
CA THR A 132 4.54 -0.29 10.54
C THR A 132 5.73 -1.14 11.01
N LYS A 133 6.38 -1.88 10.10
CA LYS A 133 7.58 -2.68 10.41
C LYS A 133 8.68 -1.86 11.09
N THR A 134 8.83 -0.59 10.71
CA THR A 134 9.96 0.25 11.14
C THR A 134 9.55 1.29 12.17
N ASN A 135 8.39 1.95 11.96
CA ASN A 135 8.02 3.14 12.72
C ASN A 135 6.53 3.14 13.12
N MET A 136 6.20 3.92 14.14
CA MET A 136 4.83 4.34 14.44
C MET A 136 4.51 5.63 13.70
N LEU A 137 3.36 5.67 13.02
CA LEU A 137 2.91 6.82 12.21
C LEU A 137 1.48 7.21 12.57
N GLU A 138 1.22 8.50 12.66
CA GLU A 138 -0.15 9.05 12.70
C GLU A 138 -0.58 9.44 11.29
N ARG A 139 -1.72 8.91 10.85
CA ARG A 139 -2.23 9.13 9.49
C ARG A 139 -3.75 9.33 9.49
N PRO A 140 -4.26 10.18 8.58
CA PRO A 140 -5.70 10.31 8.38
C PRO A 140 -6.25 9.04 7.71
N VAL A 141 -7.49 8.70 8.04
CA VAL A 141 -8.18 7.51 7.49
C VAL A 141 -8.34 7.53 5.96
N SER A 142 -8.29 8.73 5.35
CA SER A 142 -8.34 8.90 3.90
C SER A 142 -7.07 8.44 3.16
N LYS A 143 -5.97 8.20 3.89
CA LYS A 143 -4.73 7.65 3.34
C LYS A 143 -4.54 6.18 3.68
N LEU A 144 -5.62 5.49 4.08
CA LEU A 144 -5.56 4.11 4.56
C LEU A 144 -6.60 3.27 3.81
N CYS A 145 -6.14 2.16 3.26
CA CYS A 145 -7.02 1.14 2.73
C CYS A 145 -7.09 -0.01 3.74
N LEU A 146 -8.29 -0.34 4.21
CA LEU A 146 -8.51 -1.51 5.06
C LEU A 146 -8.23 -2.79 4.27
N LEU A 147 -7.42 -3.68 4.84
CA LEU A 147 -7.06 -4.96 4.22
C LEU A 147 -7.67 -6.13 4.98
N GLU A 148 -7.58 -6.11 6.31
CA GLU A 148 -8.19 -7.10 7.19
C GLU A 148 -8.79 -6.41 8.42
N GLU A 149 -10.00 -6.83 8.79
CA GLU A 149 -10.66 -6.37 10.01
C GLU A 149 -10.01 -7.05 11.23
N ALA A 150 -9.86 -6.31 12.33
CA ALA A 150 -9.46 -6.90 13.60
C ALA A 150 -10.42 -8.05 13.96
N ALA A 151 -9.88 -9.24 14.24
CA ALA A 151 -10.64 -10.33 14.83
C ALA A 151 -11.22 -9.84 16.17
N ALA A 152 -12.54 -10.01 16.33
CA ALA A 152 -13.29 -9.62 17.52
C ALA A 152 -12.85 -10.40 18.77
#